data_AF-A0A1J3IP04-F1
#
_entry.id   AF-A0A1J3IP04-F1
#
_cell.length_a   1.000
_cell.length_b   1.000
_cell.length_c   1.000
_cell.angle_alpha   90.00
_cell.angle_beta   90.00
_cell.angle_gamma   90.00
#
_symmetry.space_group_name_H-M   'P 1'
#
loop_
_entity.id
_entity.type
_entity.pdbx_description
1 polymer ?
#
loop_
_entity_poly.entity_id
_entity_poly.type
_entity_poly.pdbx_seq_one_letter_code
_entity_poly.pdbx_strand_id
1 'polypeptide(L)'
;VLKQKLGFKGFLVSDWDGLETISEPQGSNYRDCVKLGINAGIDMVMVPFKYQQFIHDLIDLVESGEVSMARVNDAVERILRVKFV
;
A
#
# COMPACT_ATOMS: atom_id res chain seq x y z
N VAL A 1 12.82 -5.06 6.83
CA VAL A 1 14.00 -5.86 6.39
C VAL A 1 14.29 -5.69 4.90
N LEU A 2 13.36 -6.05 4.02
CA LEU A 2 13.55 -6.10 2.56
C LEU A 2 14.14 -4.80 1.94
N LYS A 3 13.46 -3.65 2.11
CA LYS A 3 13.91 -2.38 1.50
C LYS A 3 15.24 -1.86 2.07
N GLN A 4 15.43 -1.97 3.39
CA GLN A 4 16.56 -1.36 4.09
C GLN A 4 17.77 -2.30 4.18
N LYS A 5 17.63 -3.46 4.83
CA LYS A 5 18.74 -4.38 5.10
C LYS A 5 19.21 -5.11 3.83
N LEU A 6 18.27 -5.56 3.00
CA LEU A 6 18.58 -6.24 1.75
C LEU A 6 18.73 -5.27 0.56
N GLY A 7 18.46 -3.98 0.79
CA GLY A 7 18.63 -2.95 -0.23
C GLY A 7 17.70 -3.05 -1.43
N PHE A 8 16.55 -3.74 -1.33
CA PHE A 8 15.64 -3.93 -2.46
C PHE A 8 15.17 -2.59 -3.07
N LYS A 9 15.40 -2.43 -4.38
CA LYS A 9 15.15 -1.19 -5.13
C LYS A 9 13.92 -1.23 -6.06
N GLY A 10 13.31 -2.39 -6.23
CA GLY A 10 12.04 -2.51 -6.95
C GLY A 10 10.86 -2.00 -6.10
N PHE A 11 9.66 -2.26 -6.59
CA PHE A 11 8.41 -2.03 -5.86
C PHE A 11 7.90 -3.35 -5.24
N LEU A 12 7.33 -3.26 -4.04
CA LEU A 12 6.70 -4.38 -3.35
C LEU A 12 5.20 -4.39 -3.67
N VAL A 13 4.70 -5.53 -4.13
CA VAL A 13 3.27 -5.73 -4.44
C VAL A 13 2.62 -6.64 -3.39
N SER A 14 1.38 -6.36 -3.01
CA SER A 14 0.59 -7.29 -2.19
C SER A 14 0.18 -8.52 -2.98
N ASP A 15 -0.18 -9.59 -2.27
CA ASP A 15 -0.92 -10.70 -2.86
C ASP A 15 -2.38 -10.29 -3.16
N TRP A 16 -3.09 -11.13 -3.90
CA TRP A 16 -4.49 -10.97 -4.27
C TRP A 16 -5.37 -10.78 -3.03
N ASP A 17 -6.00 -9.61 -2.91
CA ASP A 17 -6.88 -9.26 -1.78
C ASP A 17 -6.20 -9.33 -0.39
N GLY A 18 -4.86 -9.36 -0.38
CA GLY A 18 -4.08 -9.64 0.82
C GLY A 18 -4.13 -8.56 1.91
N LEU A 19 -4.71 -7.39 1.63
CA LEU A 19 -4.95 -6.41 2.69
C LEU A 19 -6.16 -6.78 3.54
N GLU A 20 -7.22 -7.34 2.96
CA GLU A 20 -8.43 -7.66 3.72
C GLU A 20 -8.15 -8.67 4.82
N THR A 21 -7.21 -9.58 4.57
CA THR A 21 -6.80 -10.66 5.48
C THR A 21 -6.01 -10.16 6.70
N ILE A 22 -5.68 -8.87 6.79
CA ILE A 22 -5.03 -8.27 7.96
C ILE A 22 -6.00 -8.18 9.16
N SER A 23 -7.30 -8.08 8.89
CA SER A 23 -8.34 -7.94 9.93
C SER A 23 -9.11 -9.24 10.13
N GLU A 24 -9.68 -9.41 11.34
CA GLU A 24 -10.55 -10.53 11.68
C GLU A 24 -11.87 -10.00 12.31
N PRO A 25 -13.05 -10.26 11.69
CA PRO A 25 -13.27 -10.94 10.41
C PRO A 25 -12.63 -10.22 9.21
N GLN A 26 -12.30 -10.97 8.16
CA GLN A 26 -11.66 -10.42 6.95
C GLN A 26 -12.41 -9.20 6.39
N GLY A 27 -11.69 -8.12 6.13
CA GLY A 27 -12.23 -6.88 5.58
C GLY A 27 -13.11 -6.05 6.52
N SER A 28 -13.25 -6.44 7.80
CA SER A 28 -14.10 -5.75 8.78
C SER A 28 -13.69 -4.29 9.04
N ASN A 29 -12.40 -3.98 8.91
CA ASN A 29 -11.88 -2.61 8.99
C ASN A 29 -10.89 -2.36 7.85
N TYR A 30 -11.42 -2.31 6.62
CA TYR A 30 -10.61 -2.21 5.42
C TYR A 30 -9.73 -0.95 5.38
N ARG A 31 -10.24 0.20 5.86
CA ARG A 31 -9.46 1.44 5.93
C ARG A 31 -8.20 1.26 6.80
N ASP A 32 -8.31 0.62 7.97
CA ASP A 32 -7.12 0.33 8.78
C ASP A 32 -6.20 -0.71 8.14
N CYS A 33 -6.74 -1.67 7.39
CA CYS A 33 -5.93 -2.61 6.61
C CYS A 33 -5.09 -1.87 5.54
N VAL A 34 -5.68 -0.90 4.83
CA VAL A 34 -4.97 -0.01 3.89
C VAL A 34 -3.87 0.76 4.62
N LYS A 35 -4.20 1.39 5.75
CA LYS A 35 -3.23 2.13 6.57
C LYS A 35 -2.03 1.25 6.96
N LEU A 36 -2.29 0.07 7.49
CA LEU A 36 -1.26 -0.86 7.94
C LEU A 36 -0.38 -1.34 6.76
N GLY A 37 -1.00 -1.76 5.65
CA GLY A 37 -0.28 -2.25 4.48
C GLY A 37 0.64 -1.19 3.85
N ILE A 38 0.13 0.02 3.64
CA ILE A 38 0.89 1.11 3.02
C ILE A 38 2.03 1.57 3.94
N ASN A 39 1.77 1.76 5.23
CA ASN A 39 2.80 2.17 6.19
C ASN A 39 3.83 1.06 6.49
N ALA A 40 3.48 -0.22 6.32
CA ALA A 40 4.43 -1.33 6.36
C ALA A 40 5.40 -1.33 5.15
N GLY A 41 5.07 -0.59 4.09
CA GLY A 41 5.95 -0.36 2.95
C GLY A 41 5.55 -1.08 1.66
N ILE A 42 4.31 -1.58 1.56
CA ILE A 42 3.74 -2.03 0.27
C ILE A 42 3.68 -0.83 -0.68
N ASP A 43 4.10 -1.03 -1.92
CA ASP A 43 4.16 0.00 -2.95
C ASP A 43 2.99 -0.09 -3.93
N MET A 44 2.52 -1.30 -4.22
CA MET A 44 1.39 -1.57 -5.10
C MET A 44 0.45 -2.57 -4.44
N VAL A 45 -0.85 -2.28 -4.45
CA VAL A 45 -1.86 -3.15 -3.86
C VAL A 45 -2.64 -3.83 -4.97
N MET A 46 -2.67 -5.17 -4.93
CA MET A 46 -3.47 -5.99 -5.82
C MET A 46 -4.90 -6.06 -5.30
N VAL A 47 -5.69 -5.03 -5.64
CA VAL A 47 -7.12 -4.97 -5.34
C VAL A 47 -7.90 -5.59 -6.50
N PRO A 48 -8.57 -6.73 -6.31
CA PRO A 48 -9.21 -7.43 -7.43
C PRO A 48 -10.53 -6.78 -7.86
N PHE A 49 -11.30 -6.25 -6.92
CA PHE A 49 -12.66 -5.76 -7.18
C PHE A 49 -12.95 -4.38 -6.58
N LYS A 50 -12.54 -4.13 -5.33
CA LYS A 50 -12.91 -2.93 -4.56
C LYS A 50 -11.97 -1.73 -4.78
N TYR A 51 -11.51 -1.51 -6.02
CA TYR A 51 -10.50 -0.49 -6.31
C TYR A 51 -10.98 0.93 -5.96
N GLN A 52 -12.28 1.23 -6.12
CA GLN A 52 -12.85 2.53 -5.75
C GLN A 52 -12.76 2.79 -4.24
N GLN A 53 -13.12 1.78 -3.43
CA GLN A 53 -13.02 1.88 -1.97
C GLN A 53 -11.57 2.05 -1.53
N PHE A 54 -10.65 1.26 -2.11
CA PHE A 54 -9.21 1.41 -1.84
C PHE A 54 -8.70 2.83 -2.14
N ILE A 55 -9.08 3.40 -3.29
CA ILE A 55 -8.67 4.75 -3.67
C ILE A 55 -9.23 5.79 -2.67
N HIS A 56 -10.52 5.72 -2.34
CA HIS A 56 -11.12 6.65 -1.37
C HIS A 56 -10.46 6.53 0.00
N ASP A 57 -10.34 5.32 0.54
CA ASP A 57 -9.74 5.09 1.86
C ASP A 57 -8.28 5.58 1.91
N LEU A 58 -7.50 5.36 0.84
CA LEU A 58 -6.12 5.84 0.77
C LEU A 58 -6.03 7.36 0.67
N ILE A 59 -6.92 8.01 -0.09
CA ILE A 59 -6.99 9.49 -0.15
C ILE A 59 -7.31 10.03 1.24
N ASP A 60 -8.34 9.50 1.90
CA ASP A 60 -8.75 9.93 3.23
C ASP A 60 -7.63 9.75 4.27
N LEU A 61 -6.87 8.65 4.18
CA LEU A 61 -5.70 8.39 5.04
C LEU A 61 -4.56 9.39 4.82
N VAL A 62 -4.37 9.84 3.58
CA VAL A 62 -3.36 10.84 3.24
C VAL A 62 -3.79 12.23 3.71
N GLU A 63 -5.04 12.60 3.47
CA GLU A 63 -5.63 13.87 3.91
C GLU A 63 -5.67 13.98 5.44
N SER A 64 -5.93 12.88 6.15
CA SER A 64 -5.88 12.84 7.62
C SER A 64 -4.46 12.83 8.20
N GLY A 65 -3.44 12.64 7.35
CA GLY A 65 -2.02 12.55 7.76
C GLY A 65 -1.61 11.20 8.35
N GLU A 66 -2.49 10.20 8.37
CA GLU A 66 -2.18 8.84 8.84
C GLU A 66 -1.27 8.06 7.86
N VAL A 67 -1.28 8.44 6.58
CA VAL A 67 -0.29 8.04 5.57
C VAL A 67 0.38 9.31 5.06
N SER A 68 1.71 9.40 5.16
CA SER A 68 2.41 10.60 4.70
C SER A 68 2.52 10.67 3.18
N MET A 69 2.48 11.88 2.61
CA MET A 69 2.79 12.07 1.17
C MET A 69 4.19 11.56 0.80
N ALA A 70 5.15 11.60 1.72
CA ALA A 70 6.47 11.00 1.50
C ALA A 70 6.40 9.48 1.28
N ARG A 71 5.51 8.78 1.99
CA ARG A 71 5.27 7.35 1.78
C ARG A 71 4.68 7.08 0.39
N VAL A 72 3.71 7.87 -0.04
CA VAL A 72 3.13 7.77 -1.40
C VAL A 72 4.20 8.02 -2.46
N ASN A 73 5.03 9.05 -2.28
CA ASN A 73 6.11 9.37 -3.22
C ASN A 73 7.15 8.25 -3.33
N ASP A 74 7.60 7.62 -2.23
CA ASP A 74 8.51 6.45 -2.31
C ASP A 74 7.88 5.28 -3.09
N ALA A 75 6.58 5.01 -2.89
CA ALA A 75 5.89 3.95 -3.61
C ALA A 75 5.81 4.22 -5.11
N VAL A 76 5.39 5.43 -5.49
CA VAL A 76 5.27 5.85 -6.89
C VAL A 76 6.65 5.87 -7.57
N GLU A 77 7.68 6.41 -6.91
CA GLU A 77 9.04 6.43 -7.46
C GLU A 77 9.53 5.02 -7.79
N ARG A 78 9.29 4.03 -6.92
CA ARG A 78 9.67 2.63 -7.14
C ARG A 78 8.92 2.00 -8.31
N ILE A 79 7.62 2.26 -8.43
CA ILE A 79 6.81 1.77 -9.55
C ILE A 79 7.32 2.37 -10.86
N LEU A 80 7.54 3.68 -10.91
CA LEU A 80 8.02 4.36 -12.10
C LEU A 80 9.44 3.94 -12.47
N ARG A 81 10.31 3.72 -11.48
CA ARG A 81 11.66 3.19 -11.69
C ARG A 81 11.63 1.89 -12.49
N VAL A 82 10.84 0.91 -12.05
CA VAL A 82 10.73 -0.39 -12.76
C VAL A 82 10.11 -0.25 -14.17
N LYS A 83 9.28 0.77 -14.40
CA LYS A 83 8.68 1.00 -15.73
C LYS A 83 9.63 1.65 -16.74
N PHE A 84 10.56 2.49 -16.29
CA PHE A 84 11.36 3.35 -17.17
C PHE A 84 12.85 3.07 -17.14
N VAL A 85 13.35 2.35 -16.13
CA VAL A 85 14.77 2.02 -15.93
C VAL A 85 14.91 0.51 -15.81
#